data_AF-A0A3C2AYY6-F1
#
_entry.id   AF-A0A3C2AYY6-F1
#
_cell.length_a   1.000
_cell.length_b   1.000
_cell.length_c   1.000
_cell.angle_alpha   90.00
_cell.angle_beta   90.00
_cell.angle_gamma   90.00
#
_symmetry.space_group_name_H-M   'P 1'
#
loop_
_entity.id
_entity.type
_entity.pdbx_description
1 polymer ?
#
loop_
_entity_poly.entity_id
_entity_poly.type
_entity_poly.pdbx_seq_one_letter_code
_entity_poly.pdbx_strand_id
1 'polypeptide(L)'
;MTEYLREAEQFLAEHWRPGVDAQLWRELVVDHRWAALRWPSQWYGRDLTDDQAKEVESLFRAAGAPGPGQDVYNLWAGTMLAFGSDELKAEFMRPLLLDQVAM
;
A
#
# COMPACT_ATOMS: atom_id res chain seq x y z
N MET A 1 -10.83 19.33 -0.40
CA MET A 1 -10.15 18.03 -0.63
C MET A 1 -8.75 18.13 -0.06
N THR A 2 -8.36 17.20 0.80
CA THR A 2 -7.01 17.16 1.39
C THR A 2 -5.97 16.75 0.34
N GLU A 3 -4.69 17.00 0.61
CA GLU A 3 -3.61 16.66 -0.32
C GLU A 3 -3.52 15.16 -0.61
N TYR A 4 -3.55 14.33 0.43
CA TYR A 4 -3.47 12.87 0.27
C TYR A 4 -4.65 12.28 -0.52
N LEU A 5 -5.85 12.86 -0.41
CA LEU A 5 -7.01 12.45 -1.23
C LEU A 5 -6.82 12.84 -2.69
N ARG A 6 -6.33 14.06 -2.95
CA ARG A 6 -6.04 14.51 -4.32
C ARG A 6 -4.99 13.62 -4.98
N GLU A 7 -3.96 13.23 -4.25
CA GLU A 7 -2.92 12.31 -4.75
C GLU A 7 -3.47 10.91 -5.03
N ALA A 8 -4.34 10.39 -4.16
CA ALA A 8 -4.99 9.11 -4.37
C ALA A 8 -5.90 9.12 -5.61
N GLU A 9 -6.66 10.20 -5.80
CA GLU A 9 -7.50 10.40 -6.99
C GLU A 9 -6.69 10.46 -8.27
N GLN A 10 -5.58 11.21 -8.27
CA GLN A 10 -4.69 11.31 -9.41
C GLN A 10 -4.06 9.96 -9.74
N PHE A 11 -3.56 9.24 -8.73
CA PHE A 11 -3.02 7.91 -8.91
C PHE A 11 -4.04 6.94 -9.52
N LEU A 12 -5.27 6.92 -9.01
CA LEU A 12 -6.34 6.09 -9.56
C LEU A 12 -6.67 6.49 -11.00
N ALA A 13 -6.78 7.79 -11.31
CA ALA A 13 -7.09 8.26 -12.65
C ALA A 13 -6.00 7.91 -13.68
N GLU A 14 -4.74 7.91 -13.28
CA GLU A 14 -3.60 7.63 -14.17
C GLU A 14 -3.35 6.13 -14.37
N HIS A 15 -3.51 5.32 -13.31
CA HIS A 15 -3.03 3.95 -13.29
C HIS A 15 -4.14 2.89 -13.26
N TRP A 16 -5.33 3.21 -12.74
CA TRP A 16 -6.41 2.24 -12.58
C TRP A 16 -7.37 2.24 -13.76
N ARG A 17 -7.68 1.03 -14.24
CA ARG A 17 -8.80 0.76 -15.15
C ARG A 17 -9.22 -0.70 -15.02
N PRO A 18 -10.51 -1.01 -15.19
CA PRO A 18 -10.96 -2.40 -15.19
C PRO A 18 -10.19 -3.24 -16.21
N GLY A 19 -9.68 -4.40 -15.79
CA GLY A 19 -8.91 -5.32 -16.64
C GLY A 19 -7.41 -5.03 -16.73
N VAL A 20 -6.87 -4.09 -15.94
CA VAL A 20 -5.41 -4.03 -15.71
C VAL A 20 -4.91 -5.35 -15.13
N ASP A 21 -3.71 -5.76 -15.55
CA ASP A 21 -3.02 -6.92 -14.99
C ASP A 21 -2.86 -6.79 -13.47
N ALA A 22 -3.28 -7.82 -12.73
CA ALA A 22 -3.33 -7.77 -11.28
C ALA A 22 -1.94 -7.67 -10.63
N GLN A 23 -0.93 -8.27 -11.25
CA GLN A 23 0.44 -8.23 -10.74
C GLN A 23 1.03 -6.82 -10.95
N LEU A 24 0.91 -6.28 -12.16
CA LEU A 24 1.34 -4.91 -12.48
C LEU A 24 0.62 -3.88 -11.58
N TRP A 25 -0.67 -4.07 -11.32
CA TRP A 25 -1.41 -3.20 -10.42
C TRP A 25 -0.87 -3.25 -8.99
N ARG A 26 -0.58 -4.45 -8.46
CA ARG A 26 -0.02 -4.59 -7.11
C ARG A 26 1.34 -3.92 -7.01
N GLU A 27 2.19 -4.04 -8.03
CA GLU A 27 3.47 -3.34 -8.10
C GLU A 27 3.29 -1.83 -8.03
N LEU A 28 2.37 -1.27 -8.83
CA LEU A 28 2.08 0.17 -8.80
C LEU A 28 1.57 0.63 -7.43
N VAL A 29 0.65 -0.11 -6.82
CA VAL A 29 0.10 0.21 -5.48
C VAL A 29 1.21 0.21 -4.42
N VAL A 30 2.11 -0.77 -4.44
CA VAL A 30 3.22 -0.88 -3.48
C VAL A 30 4.26 0.22 -3.72
N ASP A 31 4.70 0.41 -4.96
CA ASP A 31 5.77 1.35 -5.30
C ASP A 31 5.32 2.81 -5.11
N HIS A 32 4.03 3.12 -5.31
CA HIS A 32 3.42 4.41 -4.99
C HIS A 32 2.93 4.53 -3.53
N ARG A 33 3.22 3.54 -2.68
CA ARG A 33 2.95 3.53 -1.23
C ARG A 33 1.47 3.55 -0.84
N TRP A 34 0.58 3.07 -1.69
CA TRP A 34 -0.85 2.96 -1.38
C TRP A 34 -1.23 1.66 -0.66
N ALA A 35 -0.31 0.70 -0.55
CA ALA A 35 -0.59 -0.61 0.06
C ALA A 35 -0.75 -0.57 1.59
N ALA A 36 0.09 0.21 2.29
CA ALA A 36 0.25 0.16 3.75
C ALA A 36 0.16 1.56 4.39
N LEU A 37 -1.00 2.19 4.28
CA LEU A 37 -1.18 3.64 4.50
C LEU A 37 -0.67 4.16 5.84
N ARG A 38 -0.89 3.40 6.93
CA ARG A 38 -0.54 3.81 8.30
C ARG A 38 0.93 3.59 8.64
N TRP A 39 1.67 2.86 7.83
CA TRP A 39 3.06 2.56 8.10
C TRP A 39 3.96 3.76 7.82
N PRO A 40 5.19 3.76 8.38
CA PRO A 40 6.18 4.76 8.06
C PRO A 40 6.49 4.84 6.57
N SER A 41 6.66 6.06 6.03
CA SER A 41 7.01 6.26 4.62
C SER A 41 8.32 5.61 4.20
N GLN A 42 9.27 5.43 5.12
CA GLN A 42 10.50 4.67 4.90
C GLN A 42 10.25 3.18 4.59
N TRP A 43 9.11 2.63 5.03
CA TRP A 43 8.75 1.21 4.87
C TRP A 43 7.45 1.06 4.08
N TYR A 44 7.40 1.68 2.89
CA TYR A 44 6.31 1.60 1.91
C TYR A 44 4.95 2.16 2.36
N GLY A 45 4.89 2.83 3.51
CA GLY A 45 3.68 3.49 3.98
C GLY A 45 3.59 4.97 3.62
N ARG A 46 2.66 5.68 4.27
CA ARG A 46 2.38 7.11 4.02
C ARG A 46 2.24 7.94 5.29
N ASP A 47 2.56 7.37 6.45
CA ASP A 47 2.44 8.04 7.75
C ASP A 47 1.01 8.58 8.01
N LEU A 48 -0.02 7.97 7.39
CA LEU A 48 -1.41 8.42 7.55
C LEU A 48 -1.98 7.97 8.89
N THR A 49 -2.83 8.81 9.47
CA THR A 49 -3.64 8.40 10.63
C THR A 49 -4.72 7.41 10.21
N ASP A 50 -5.31 6.72 11.18
CA ASP A 50 -6.41 5.78 10.95
C ASP A 50 -7.58 6.39 10.18
N ASP A 51 -7.96 7.64 10.50
CA ASP A 51 -9.07 8.32 9.85
C ASP A 51 -8.72 8.72 8.41
N GLN A 52 -7.51 9.25 8.18
CA GLN A 52 -7.03 9.58 6.84
C GLN A 52 -6.93 8.34 5.95
N ALA A 53 -6.44 7.23 6.49
CA ALA A 53 -6.34 5.97 5.76
C ALA A 53 -7.73 5.43 5.38
N LYS A 54 -8.73 5.52 6.27
CA LYS A 54 -10.12 5.13 5.96
C LYS A 54 -10.75 5.97 4.86
N GLU A 55 -10.41 7.26 4.78
CA GLU A 55 -10.86 8.13 3.68
C GLU A 55 -10.28 7.65 2.33
N VAL A 56 -8.98 7.35 2.27
CA VAL A 56 -8.33 6.79 1.06
C VAL A 56 -8.86 5.40 0.70
N GLU A 57 -9.03 4.51 1.68
CA GLU A 57 -9.62 3.18 1.48
C GLU A 57 -11.03 3.28 0.88
N SER A 58 -11.81 4.28 1.33
CA SER A 58 -13.15 4.53 0.80
C SER A 58 -13.12 5.03 -0.65
N LEU A 59 -12.13 5.83 -1.01
CA LEU A 59 -11.90 6.27 -2.39
C LEU A 59 -11.53 5.09 -3.30
N PHE A 60 -10.58 4.25 -2.91
CA PHE A 60 -10.20 3.04 -3.66
C PHE A 60 -11.40 2.09 -3.82
N ARG A 61 -12.18 1.90 -2.75
CA ARG A 61 -13.41 1.10 -2.76
C ARG A 61 -14.44 1.67 -3.74
N ALA A 62 -14.65 2.98 -3.75
CA ALA A 62 -15.58 3.64 -4.68
C ALA A 62 -15.14 3.50 -6.15
N ALA A 63 -13.83 3.51 -6.41
CA ALA A 63 -13.25 3.25 -7.74
C ALA A 63 -13.24 1.77 -8.14
N GLY A 64 -13.59 0.85 -7.23
CA GLY A 64 -13.48 -0.59 -7.43
C GLY A 64 -12.03 -1.08 -7.56
N ALA A 65 -11.06 -0.29 -7.10
CA ALA A 65 -9.64 -0.59 -7.19
C ALA A 65 -9.16 -1.31 -5.92
N PRO A 66 -8.57 -2.52 -6.03
CA PRO A 66 -7.91 -3.14 -4.88
C PRO A 66 -6.62 -2.35 -4.53
N GLY A 67 -6.07 -2.50 -3.32
CA GLY A 67 -4.73 -1.98 -3.05
C GLY A 67 -4.42 -1.73 -1.58
N PRO A 68 -5.12 -0.79 -0.92
CA PRO A 68 -4.85 -0.45 0.48
C PRO A 68 -5.20 -1.56 1.47
N GLY A 69 -4.63 -1.45 2.67
CA GLY A 69 -5.01 -2.25 3.85
C GLY A 69 -3.98 -3.30 4.26
N GLN A 70 -2.85 -3.45 3.56
CA GLN A 70 -1.81 -4.40 3.96
C GLN A 70 -1.24 -4.11 5.36
N ASP A 71 -1.28 -2.85 5.77
CA ASP A 71 -0.97 -2.39 7.12
C ASP A 71 -1.90 -2.95 8.22
N VAL A 72 -3.04 -3.52 7.83
CA VAL A 72 -4.05 -4.11 8.73
C VAL A 72 -4.04 -5.64 8.68
N TYR A 73 -3.93 -6.24 7.49
CA TYR A 73 -4.08 -7.70 7.34
C TYR A 73 -2.80 -8.48 7.05
N ASN A 74 -1.72 -7.84 6.61
CA ASN A 74 -0.49 -8.55 6.24
C ASN A 74 0.36 -8.84 7.49
N LEU A 75 0.10 -9.97 8.15
CA LEU A 75 0.79 -10.38 9.37
C LEU A 75 2.30 -10.51 9.18
N TRP A 76 2.75 -11.03 8.04
CA TRP A 76 4.17 -11.27 7.78
C TRP A 76 4.94 -9.97 7.60
N ALA A 77 4.42 -9.09 6.75
CA ALA A 77 4.98 -7.77 6.53
C ALA A 77 4.91 -6.91 7.80
N GLY A 78 3.82 -6.99 8.58
CA GLY A 78 3.70 -6.33 9.89
C GLY A 78 4.70 -6.85 10.92
N THR A 79 4.98 -8.15 10.94
CA THR A 79 6.02 -8.74 11.80
C THR A 79 7.41 -8.25 11.41
N MET A 80 7.71 -8.20 10.10
CA MET A 80 8.97 -7.66 9.58
C MET A 80 9.14 -6.17 9.95
N LEU A 81 8.08 -5.37 9.82
CA LEU A 81 8.11 -3.96 10.22
C LEU A 81 8.39 -3.78 11.72
N ALA A 82 7.76 -4.58 12.57
CA ALA A 82 7.86 -4.45 14.02
C ALA A 82 9.19 -4.97 14.59
N PHE A 83 9.73 -6.06 14.04
CA PHE A 83 10.85 -6.80 14.64
C PHE A 83 12.06 -7.00 13.73
N GLY A 84 11.93 -6.72 12.43
CA GLY A 84 13.05 -6.80 11.50
C GLY A 84 14.12 -5.74 11.79
N SER A 85 15.38 -6.07 11.49
CA SER A 85 16.42 -5.03 11.38
C SER A 85 16.17 -4.19 10.13
N ASP A 86 16.80 -3.02 10.05
CA ASP A 86 16.62 -2.15 8.87
C ASP A 86 17.20 -2.80 7.60
N GLU A 87 18.23 -3.63 7.73
CA GLU A 87 18.75 -4.44 6.63
C GLU A 87 17.71 -5.46 6.13
N LEU A 88 17.07 -6.19 7.05
CA LEU A 88 16.02 -7.16 6.69
C LEU A 88 14.81 -6.47 6.08
N LYS A 89 14.39 -5.32 6.61
CA LYS A 89 13.29 -4.55 6.02
C LYS A 89 13.65 -4.04 4.63
N ALA A 90 14.87 -3.55 4.41
CA ALA A 90 15.33 -3.08 3.11
C ALA A 90 15.33 -4.21 2.06
N GLU A 91 15.68 -5.43 2.47
CA GLU A 91 15.69 -6.60 1.58
C GLU A 91 14.28 -7.17 1.33
N PHE A 92 13.47 -7.34 2.38
CA PHE A 92 12.27 -8.17 2.30
C PHE A 92 10.95 -7.41 2.29
N MET A 93 10.90 -6.11 2.60
CA MET A 93 9.60 -5.45 2.71
C MET A 93 8.82 -5.43 1.40
N ARG A 94 9.48 -5.09 0.29
CA ARG A 94 8.82 -5.09 -1.02
C ARG A 94 8.41 -6.49 -1.46
N PRO A 95 9.30 -7.50 -1.43
CA PRO A 95 8.89 -8.88 -1.71
C PRO A 95 7.68 -9.36 -0.89
N LEU A 96 7.61 -9.02 0.40
CA LEU A 96 6.48 -9.38 1.27
C LEU A 96 5.18 -8.68 0.87
N LEU A 97 5.23 -7.41 0.47
CA LEU A 97 4.05 -6.65 0.02
C LEU A 97 3.57 -7.09 -1.38
N LEU A 98 4.44 -7.72 -2.16
CA LEU A 98 4.16 -8.25 -3.49
C LEU A 98 3.80 -9.74 -3.51
N ASP A 99 3.71 -10.40 -2.36
CA ASP A 99 3.53 -11.85 -2.23
C ASP A 99 4.60 -12.68 -2.96
N GLN A 100 5.83 -12.15 -3.05
CA GLN A 100 6.97 -12.78 -3.72
C GLN A 100 7.85 -13.62 -2.77
N VAL A 101 7.49 -13.65 -1.49
CA VAL A 101 8.13 -14.52 -0.50
C VAL A 101 7.18 -15.67 -0.21
N ALA A 102 7.63 -16.90 -0.48
CA ALA A 102 6.89 -18.08 -0.07
C ALA A 102 6.89 -18.18 1.45
N MET A 103 5.69 -18.28 2.05
CA MET A 103 5.47 -18.44 3.49
C MET A 103 4.90 -19.82 3.78
#